data_AF-A0A7V9P9L7-F1
#
_entry.id   AF-A0A7V9P9L7-F1
#
_cell.length_a   1.000
_cell.length_b   1.000
_cell.length_c   1.000
_cell.angle_alpha   90.00
_cell.angle_beta   90.00
_cell.angle_gamma   90.00
#
_symmetry.space_group_name_H-M   'P 1'
#
loop_
_entity.id
_entity.type
_entity.pdbx_description
1 polymer ?
#
loop_
_entity_poly.entity_id
_entity_poly.type
_entity_poly.pdbx_seq_one_letter_code
_entity_poly.pdbx_strand_id
1 'polypeptide(L)'
;VLKKIVSLLAEFDAVALVLGLPYNSDGTESEMSREARRLARNFSLSIDVPVFLQDERVSSYEARGRLWKRGLNENEVRKLVDAEAAAVILGDFLEWKKLENAKR
;
A
#
# COMPACT_ATOMS: atom_id res chain seq x y z
N VAL A 1 -1.48 -16.06 3.40
CA VAL A 1 -1.69 -14.60 3.25
C VAL A 1 -3.18 -14.24 3.33
N LEU A 2 -4.04 -14.72 2.43
CA LEU A 2 -5.48 -14.39 2.41
C LEU A 2 -6.19 -14.50 3.77
N LYS A 3 -6.12 -15.65 4.45
CA LYS A 3 -6.73 -15.86 5.77
C LYS A 3 -6.28 -14.82 6.83
N LYS A 4 -5.00 -14.43 6.79
CA LYS A 4 -4.45 -13.44 7.71
C LYS A 4 -5.01 -12.06 7.41
N ILE A 5 -5.07 -11.68 6.13
CA ILE A 5 -5.66 -10.40 5.71
C ILE A 5 -7.14 -10.35 6.07
N VAL A 6 -7.92 -11.41 5.81
CA VAL A 6 -9.33 -11.48 6.20
C VAL A 6 -9.52 -11.30 7.72
N SER A 7 -8.67 -11.95 8.54
CA SER A 7 -8.70 -11.76 9.99
C SER A 7 -8.42 -10.31 10.39
N LEU A 8 -7.43 -9.66 9.76
CA LEU A 8 -7.09 -8.27 10.06
C LEU A 8 -8.19 -7.31 9.61
N LEU A 9 -8.84 -7.57 8.48
CA LEU A 9 -9.96 -6.76 8.01
C LEU A 9 -11.11 -6.78 9.02
N ALA A 10 -11.42 -7.95 9.58
CA ALA A 10 -12.43 -8.08 10.62
C ALA A 10 -11.98 -7.44 11.95
N GLU A 11 -10.73 -7.66 12.35
CA GLU A 11 -10.16 -7.11 13.59
C GLU A 11 -10.19 -5.58 13.63
N PHE A 12 -9.91 -4.93 12.51
CA PHE A 12 -9.86 -3.48 12.39
C PHE A 12 -11.14 -2.85 11.86
N ASP A 13 -12.20 -3.64 11.63
CA ASP A 13 -13.43 -3.18 10.95
C ASP A 13 -13.12 -2.38 9.67
N ALA A 14 -12.16 -2.89 8.89
CA ALA A 14 -11.62 -2.17 7.76
C ALA A 14 -12.63 -2.14 6.61
N VAL A 15 -12.97 -0.95 6.14
CA VAL A 15 -13.97 -0.74 5.07
C VAL A 15 -13.41 -0.88 3.65
N ALA A 16 -12.09 -1.01 3.50
CA ALA A 16 -11.41 -1.15 2.22
C ALA A 16 -10.02 -1.76 2.39
N LEU A 17 -9.52 -2.40 1.33
CA LEU A 17 -8.14 -2.84 1.22
C LEU A 17 -7.42 -2.01 0.15
N VAL A 18 -6.26 -1.43 0.48
CA VAL A 18 -5.42 -0.70 -0.48
C VAL A 18 -4.15 -1.51 -0.72
N LEU A 19 -3.84 -1.75 -1.99
CA LEU A 19 -2.61 -2.40 -2.41
C LEU A 19 -1.75 -1.45 -3.24
N GLY A 20 -0.46 -1.62 -3.03
CA GLY A 20 0.56 -1.00 -3.85
C GLY A 20 0.55 -1.38 -5.31
N LEU A 21 0.73 -0.40 -6.19
CA LEU A 21 0.94 -0.63 -7.62
C LEU A 21 2.28 -0.02 -8.04
N PRO A 22 3.38 -0.79 -7.97
CA PRO A 22 4.70 -0.29 -8.31
C PRO A 22 4.80 -0.12 -9.81
N TYR A 23 5.09 1.09 -10.30
CA TYR A 23 5.41 1.31 -11.71
C TYR A 23 6.92 1.50 -11.90
N ASN A 24 7.39 1.26 -13.12
CA ASN A 24 8.73 1.68 -13.52
C ASN A 24 8.81 3.21 -13.48
N SER A 25 10.03 3.76 -13.44
CA SER A 25 10.25 5.21 -13.39
C SER A 25 9.70 5.96 -14.61
N ASP A 26 9.53 5.27 -15.75
CA ASP A 26 8.92 5.78 -16.98
C ASP A 26 7.38 5.63 -17.02
N GLY A 27 6.78 5.09 -15.96
CA GLY A 27 5.34 4.84 -15.85
C GLY A 27 4.85 3.53 -16.50
N THR A 28 5.76 2.71 -17.03
CA THR A 28 5.39 1.40 -17.61
C THR A 28 5.18 0.33 -16.53
N GLU A 29 4.39 -0.70 -16.86
CA GLU A 29 4.18 -1.83 -15.94
C GLU A 29 5.41 -2.72 -15.85
N SER A 30 5.77 -3.08 -14.62
CA SER A 30 6.76 -4.10 -14.28
C SER A 30 6.08 -5.46 -14.03
N GLU A 31 6.88 -6.52 -13.91
CA GLU A 31 6.41 -7.81 -13.42
C GLU A 31 5.73 -7.69 -12.05
N MET A 32 6.27 -6.85 -11.16
CA MET A 32 5.67 -6.57 -9.85
C MET A 32 4.31 -5.86 -9.97
N SER A 33 4.12 -4.97 -10.94
CA SER A 33 2.81 -4.34 -11.19
C SER A 33 1.77 -5.40 -11.55
N ARG A 34 2.14 -6.35 -12.41
CA ARG A 34 1.24 -7.43 -12.83
C ARG A 34 0.88 -8.34 -11.66
N GLU A 35 1.85 -8.66 -10.82
CA GLU A 35 1.63 -9.46 -9.61
C GLU A 35 0.74 -8.74 -8.60
N ALA A 36 0.94 -7.44 -8.38
CA ALA A 36 0.08 -6.62 -7.54
C ALA A 36 -1.37 -6.61 -8.05
N ARG A 37 -1.58 -6.44 -9.37
CA ARG A 37 -2.91 -6.53 -9.98
C ARG A 37 -3.53 -7.92 -9.84
N ARG A 38 -2.75 -8.97 -10.02
CA ARG A 38 -3.22 -10.36 -9.84
C ARG A 38 -3.67 -10.58 -8.40
N LEU A 39 -2.87 -10.13 -7.44
CA LEU A 39 -3.19 -10.23 -6.02
C LEU A 39 -4.46 -9.43 -5.68
N ALA A 40 -4.58 -8.20 -6.19
CA ALA A 40 -5.78 -7.38 -6.01
C ALA A 40 -7.04 -8.07 -6.55
N ARG A 41 -6.96 -8.68 -7.75
CA ARG A 41 -8.07 -9.46 -8.31
C ARG A 41 -8.44 -10.66 -7.43
N ASN A 42 -7.44 -11.39 -6.92
CA ASN A 42 -7.70 -12.52 -6.03
C ASN A 42 -8.39 -12.07 -4.74
N PHE A 43 -7.96 -10.94 -4.16
CA PHE A 43 -8.62 -10.36 -3.00
C PHE A 43 -10.04 -9.91 -3.31
N SER A 44 -10.27 -9.18 -4.41
CA SER A 44 -11.61 -8.71 -4.77
C SER A 44 -12.62 -9.83 -5.00
N LEU A 45 -12.16 -11.04 -5.33
CA LEU A 45 -13.00 -12.23 -5.47
C LEU A 45 -13.22 -12.98 -4.14
N SER A 46 -12.45 -12.66 -3.11
CA SER A 46 -12.39 -13.41 -1.85
C SER A 46 -12.85 -12.62 -0.62
N ILE A 47 -13.02 -11.30 -0.72
CA ILE A 47 -13.40 -10.41 0.39
C ILE A 47 -14.51 -9.45 -0.04
N ASP A 48 -15.35 -9.05 0.90
CA ASP A 48 -16.54 -8.22 0.63
C ASP A 48 -16.26 -6.71 0.62
N VAL A 49 -15.05 -6.30 0.98
CA VAL A 49 -14.65 -4.89 1.00
C VAL A 49 -13.95 -4.51 -0.31
N PRO A 50 -14.14 -3.27 -0.81
CA PRO A 50 -13.49 -2.81 -2.03
C PRO A 50 -11.97 -2.89 -1.92
N VAL A 51 -11.35 -3.35 -3.01
CA VAL A 51 -9.89 -3.42 -3.17
C VAL A 51 -9.44 -2.33 -4.13
N PHE A 52 -8.53 -1.47 -3.68
CA PHE A 52 -7.95 -0.38 -4.47
C PHE A 52 -6.47 -0.63 -4.76
N LEU A 53 -6.01 -0.04 -5.86
CA LEU A 53 -4.60 0.00 -6.22
C LEU A 53 -4.13 1.46 -6.18
N GLN A 54 -3.01 1.70 -5.51
CA GLN A 54 -2.40 3.03 -5.39
C GLN A 54 -1.04 3.04 -6.10
N ASP A 55 -0.80 4.02 -6.98
CA ASP A 55 0.46 4.17 -7.71
C ASP A 55 1.62 4.41 -6.73
N GLU A 56 2.64 3.54 -6.78
CA GLU A 56 3.84 3.61 -5.97
C GLU A 56 5.07 3.88 -6.82
N ARG A 57 5.58 5.12 -6.80
CA ARG A 57 6.85 5.47 -7.47
C ARG A 57 8.02 5.73 -6.51
N VAL A 58 7.77 5.93 -5.22
CA VAL A 58 8.82 6.35 -4.26
C VAL A 58 8.66 5.77 -2.83
N SER A 59 7.69 4.88 -2.59
CA SER A 59 7.25 4.50 -1.23
C SER A 59 8.38 3.98 -0.31
N SER A 60 9.23 3.08 -0.78
CA SER A 60 10.30 2.49 0.04
C SER A 60 11.46 3.45 0.32
N TYR A 61 11.79 4.34 -0.61
CA TYR A 61 12.84 5.35 -0.40
C TYR A 61 12.35 6.39 0.61
N GLU A 62 11.12 6.86 0.45
CA GLU A 62 10.49 7.78 1.39
C GLU A 62 10.34 7.16 2.78
N ALA A 63 9.87 5.92 2.87
CA ALA A 63 9.75 5.18 4.12
C ALA A 63 11.09 5.07 4.87
N ARG A 64 12.17 4.68 4.18
CA ARG A 64 13.52 4.67 4.78
C ARG A 64 13.93 6.05 5.27
N GLY A 65 13.70 7.09 4.47
CA GLY A 65 13.99 8.48 4.85
C GLY A 65 13.23 8.92 6.11
N ARG A 66 11.96 8.54 6.25
CA ARG A 66 11.15 8.82 7.46
C ARG A 66 11.71 8.10 8.69
N LEU A 67 12.09 6.82 8.56
CA LEU A 67 12.63 6.03 9.67
C LEU A 67 14.01 6.53 10.12
N TRP A 68 14.91 6.88 9.20
CA TRP A 68 16.20 7.48 9.54
C TRP A 68 16.05 8.86 10.20
N LYS A 69 15.09 9.68 9.76
CA LYS A 69 14.77 10.95 10.43
C LYS A 69 14.27 10.78 11.87
N ARG A 70 13.71 9.61 12.21
CA ARG A 70 13.35 9.24 13.59
C ARG A 70 14.56 8.75 14.41
N GLY A 71 15.77 8.74 13.84
CA GLY A 71 17.00 8.34 14.52
C GLY A 71 17.26 6.82 14.56
N LEU A 72 16.50 6.05 13.78
CA LEU A 72 16.63 4.59 13.75
C LEU A 72 17.87 4.14 12.98
N ASN A 73 18.52 3.07 13.46
CA ASN A 73 19.65 2.46 12.78
C ASN A 73 19.20 1.51 11.64
N GLU A 74 20.14 1.05 10.83
CA GLU A 74 19.85 0.20 9.66
C GLU A 74 19.10 -1.10 10.01
N ASN A 75 19.40 -1.72 11.15
CA ASN A 75 18.73 -2.95 11.56
C ASN A 75 17.28 -2.69 11.97
N GLU A 76 16.99 -1.54 12.57
CA GLU A 76 15.64 -1.11 12.93
C GLU A 76 14.85 -0.71 11.68
N VAL A 77 15.47 0.04 10.77
CA VAL A 77 14.87 0.44 9.50
C VAL A 77 14.46 -0.78 8.68
N ARG A 78 15.33 -1.78 8.55
CA ARG A 78 15.02 -3.02 7.81
C ARG A 78 13.82 -3.78 8.37
N LYS A 79 13.53 -3.66 9.68
CA LYS A 79 12.37 -4.31 10.31
C LYS A 79 11.07 -3.52 10.10
N LEU A 80 11.16 -2.22 9.88
CA LEU A 80 10.01 -1.31 9.86
C LEU A 80 9.70 -0.75 8.48
N VAL A 81 10.61 -0.86 7.51
CA VAL A 81 10.48 -0.23 6.19
C VAL A 81 9.23 -0.67 5.44
N ASP A 82 8.85 -1.94 5.52
CA ASP A 82 7.65 -2.45 4.82
C ASP A 82 6.37 -1.88 5.43
N ALA A 83 6.29 -1.79 6.76
CA ALA A 83 5.14 -1.21 7.46
C ALA A 83 5.06 0.30 7.23
N GLU A 84 6.19 1.00 7.23
CA GLU A 84 6.24 2.44 6.93
C GLU A 84 5.89 2.71 5.46
N ALA A 85 6.32 1.86 4.52
CA ALA A 85 5.92 1.95 3.12
C ALA A 85 4.40 1.77 2.98
N ALA A 86 3.82 0.73 3.63
CA ALA A 86 2.36 0.52 3.67
C ALA A 86 1.62 1.76 4.20
N ALA A 87 2.15 2.42 5.24
CA ALA A 87 1.56 3.65 5.78
C ALA A 87 1.65 4.83 4.80
N VAL A 88 2.77 4.99 4.07
CA VAL A 88 2.92 6.01 3.02
C VAL A 88 1.86 5.81 1.94
N ILE A 89 1.73 4.59 1.42
CA ILE A 89 0.78 4.22 0.36
C ILE A 89 -0.65 4.54 0.77
N LEU A 90 -1.03 4.15 2.00
CA LEU A 90 -2.37 4.42 2.52
C LEU A 90 -2.61 5.94 2.66
N GLY A 91 -1.62 6.69 3.14
CA GLY A 91 -1.69 8.15 3.23
C GLY A 91 -1.94 8.80 1.87
N ASP A 92 -1.19 8.41 0.85
CA ASP A 92 -1.33 8.92 -0.51
C ASP A 92 -2.71 8.62 -1.11
N PHE A 93 -3.21 7.40 -0.88
CA PHE A 93 -4.55 7.00 -1.30
C PHE A 93 -5.65 7.84 -0.64
N LEU A 94 -5.54 8.06 0.68
CA LEU A 94 -6.54 8.84 1.44
C LEU A 94 -6.58 10.30 0.99
N GLU A 95 -5.41 10.90 0.72
CA GLU A 95 -5.33 12.27 0.20
C GLU A 95 -5.95 12.36 -1.21
N TRP A 96 -5.62 11.42 -2.10
CA TRP A 96 -6.25 11.32 -3.42
C TRP A 96 -7.77 11.21 -3.30
N LYS A 97 -8.28 10.35 -2.41
CA LYS A 97 -9.71 10.13 -2.22
C LYS A 97 -10.42 11.37 -1.69
N LYS A 98 -9.79 12.10 -0.78
CA LYS A 98 -10.28 13.38 -0.26
C LYS A 98 -10.41 14.42 -1.38
N LEU A 99 -9.41 14.54 -2.23
CA LEU A 99 -9.42 15.45 -3.39
C LEU A 99 -10.45 15.03 -4.44
N GLU A 100 -10.66 13.73 -4.66
CA GLU A 100 -11.73 13.23 -5.53
C GLU A 100 -13.12 13.62 -5.01
N ASN A 101 -13.36 13.41 -3.72
CA ASN A 101 -14.65 13.73 -3.09
C ASN A 101 -14.95 15.23 -3.09
N ALA A 102 -13.94 16.09 -2.95
CA ALA A 102 -14.10 17.55 -2.98
C ALA A 102 -14.43 18.12 -4.37
N LYS A 103 -14.24 17.33 -5.44
CA LYS A 103 -14.54 17.71 -6.83
C LYS A 103 -15.96 17.29 -7.28
N ARG A 104 -16.67 16.53 -6.45
CA ARG A 104 -18.06 16.10 -6.68
C ARG A 104 -19.01 17.05 -5.99
#